data_AF-A0A3Q0EAQ5-F1
#
_entry.id   AF-A0A3Q0EAQ5-F1
#
_cell.length_a   1.000
_cell.length_b   1.000
_cell.length_c   1.000
_cell.angle_alpha   90.00
_cell.angle_beta   90.00
_cell.angle_gamma   90.00
#
_symmetry.space_group_name_H-M   'P 1'
#
loop_
_entity.id
_entity.type
_entity.pdbx_description
1 polymer ?
#
loop_
_entity_poly.entity_id
_entity_poly.type
_entity_poly.pdbx_seq_one_letter_code
_entity_poly.pdbx_strand_id
1 'polypeptide(L)'
;MAPAFRLSLKAKVSDNMSHLMVDFAQERQMLQALKFLPVPGAPVIDLAESRVADNCVALVWRMPDEDRKIDHYVLEYRRTNFEGPPRLKEDQPWMVIEGIRQTEYTLTGLKFDMKYMNFRVRACNKAVAGEFSEPVTLETPAFMFRLDASTSHQNLRVDDLSVEWDAMGGKVQDIKAREKDGKGRTASPVNSPARGIPSPKRMPSGRGGRDRFTAESYTVLG
;
A
#
# COMPACT_ATOMS: atom_id res chain seq x y z
N MET A 1 -5.68 -27.29 -27.16
CA MET A 1 -4.21 -27.37 -27.31
C MET A 1 -3.90 -27.96 -28.68
N ALA A 2 -3.26 -27.22 -29.57
CA ALA A 2 -2.77 -27.78 -30.83
C ALA A 2 -1.47 -28.57 -30.57
N PRO A 3 -1.26 -29.74 -31.19
CA PRO A 3 -0.01 -30.48 -31.05
C PRO A 3 1.09 -29.72 -31.80
N ALA A 4 1.99 -29.07 -31.06
CA ALA A 4 3.04 -28.22 -31.63
C ALA A 4 4.09 -28.98 -32.46
N PHE A 5 4.11 -30.31 -32.38
CA PHE A 5 5.08 -31.15 -33.08
C PHE A 5 4.40 -32.39 -33.64
N ARG A 6 4.32 -32.51 -34.97
CA ARG A 6 3.86 -33.72 -35.65
C ARG A 6 5.03 -34.31 -36.44
N LEU A 7 5.67 -35.31 -35.86
CA LEU A 7 6.69 -36.11 -36.54
C LEU A 7 5.96 -37.17 -37.37
N SER A 8 6.14 -37.10 -38.69
CA SER A 8 5.54 -38.06 -39.63
C SER A 8 6.58 -39.10 -40.05
N LEU A 9 6.44 -40.32 -39.54
CA LEU A 9 7.35 -41.42 -39.81
C LEU A 9 7.27 -41.85 -41.27
N LYS A 10 8.44 -42.08 -41.89
CA LYS A 10 8.55 -42.73 -43.20
C LYS A 10 9.04 -44.16 -43.01
N ALA A 11 8.15 -45.12 -43.21
CA ALA A 11 8.53 -46.53 -43.24
C ALA A 11 9.47 -46.78 -44.43
N LYS A 12 10.56 -47.52 -44.20
CA LYS A 12 11.44 -48.02 -45.26
C LYS A 12 11.52 -49.55 -45.13
N VAL A 13 11.35 -50.23 -46.24
CA VAL A 13 11.45 -51.70 -46.29
C VAL A 13 12.86 -52.04 -46.76
N SER A 14 13.50 -53.06 -46.17
CA SER A 14 14.78 -53.57 -46.68
C SER A 14 14.59 -54.13 -48.10
N ASP A 15 15.61 -54.03 -48.96
CA ASP A 15 15.50 -54.45 -50.38
C ASP A 15 15.10 -55.94 -50.55
N ASN A 16 15.30 -56.75 -49.53
CA ASN A 16 14.93 -58.17 -49.47
C ASN A 16 13.59 -58.44 -48.74
N MET A 17 12.83 -57.41 -48.36
CA MET A 17 11.53 -57.48 -47.65
C MET A 17 11.52 -58.31 -46.35
N SER A 18 12.68 -58.70 -45.82
CA SER A 18 12.75 -59.58 -44.65
C SER A 18 12.45 -58.86 -43.33
N HIS A 19 12.64 -57.53 -43.28
CA HIS A 19 12.33 -56.73 -42.11
C HIS A 19 11.72 -55.37 -42.49
N LEU A 20 10.59 -55.02 -41.88
CA LEU A 20 10.05 -53.65 -41.85
C LEU A 20 10.86 -52.85 -40.84
N MET A 21 11.56 -51.82 -41.30
CA MET A 21 12.32 -50.92 -40.42
C MET A 21 11.80 -49.48 -40.55
N VAL A 22 11.77 -48.76 -39.44
CA VAL A 22 11.46 -47.33 -39.45
C VAL A 22 12.78 -46.59 -39.34
N ASP A 23 13.07 -45.74 -40.32
CA ASP A 23 14.27 -44.91 -40.34
C ASP A 23 13.99 -43.62 -39.56
N PHE A 24 14.66 -43.46 -38.41
CA PHE A 24 14.54 -42.28 -37.55
C PHE A 24 15.68 -41.26 -37.75
N ALA A 25 16.52 -41.41 -38.78
CA ALA A 25 17.69 -40.54 -38.95
C ALA A 25 17.28 -39.07 -39.14
N GLN A 26 16.20 -38.81 -39.87
CA GLN A 26 15.68 -37.47 -40.11
C GLN A 26 15.12 -36.86 -38.82
N GLU A 27 14.28 -37.58 -38.08
CA GLU A 27 13.69 -37.13 -36.82
C GLU A 27 14.76 -36.91 -35.76
N ARG A 28 15.76 -37.80 -35.68
CA ARG A 28 16.92 -37.63 -34.81
C ARG A 28 17.67 -36.34 -35.14
N GLN A 29 17.91 -36.04 -36.41
CA GLN A 29 18.58 -34.81 -36.81
C GLN A 29 17.74 -33.56 -36.50
N MET A 30 16.42 -33.62 -36.70
CA MET A 30 15.50 -32.53 -36.35
C MET A 30 15.46 -32.28 -34.84
N LEU A 31 15.37 -33.35 -34.03
CA LEU A 31 15.38 -33.25 -32.57
C LEU A 31 16.71 -32.71 -32.05
N GLN A 32 17.84 -33.11 -32.64
CA GLN A 32 19.17 -32.58 -32.30
C GLN A 32 19.36 -31.12 -32.72
N ALA A 33 18.62 -30.65 -33.74
CA ALA A 33 18.65 -29.26 -34.18
C ALA A 33 17.80 -28.30 -33.32
N LEU A 34 16.97 -28.81 -32.41
CA LEU A 34 16.17 -27.99 -31.51
C LEU A 34 17.08 -27.23 -30.53
N LYS A 35 16.92 -25.90 -30.49
CA LYS A 35 17.59 -25.03 -29.52
C LYS A 35 16.59 -24.54 -28.50
N PHE A 36 16.79 -24.93 -27.24
CA PHE A 36 15.99 -24.44 -26.13
C PHE A 36 16.56 -23.13 -25.60
N LEU A 37 15.69 -22.28 -25.06
CA LEU A 37 16.13 -21.10 -24.33
C LEU A 37 16.70 -21.58 -22.97
N PRO A 38 17.88 -21.10 -22.56
CA PRO A 38 18.41 -21.40 -21.23
C PRO A 38 17.47 -20.83 -20.17
N VAL A 39 17.46 -21.45 -18.99
CA VAL A 39 16.75 -20.92 -17.84
C VAL A 39 17.39 -19.59 -17.46
N PRO A 40 16.63 -18.49 -17.30
CA PRO A 40 17.20 -17.22 -16.88
C PRO A 40 17.86 -17.35 -15.50
N GLY A 41 18.99 -16.67 -15.32
CA GLY A 41 19.62 -16.52 -14.01
C GLY A 41 18.74 -15.74 -13.02
N ALA A 42 19.05 -15.86 -11.72
CA ALA A 42 18.36 -15.09 -10.69
C ALA A 42 18.77 -13.60 -10.75
N PRO A 43 17.82 -12.66 -10.81
CA PRO A 43 18.10 -11.23 -10.66
C PRO A 43 18.69 -10.91 -9.29
N VAL A 44 19.37 -9.78 -9.18
CA VAL A 44 19.90 -9.25 -7.91
C VAL A 44 19.27 -7.89 -7.64
N ILE A 45 18.57 -7.76 -6.52
CA ILE A 45 17.96 -6.48 -6.11
C ILE A 45 19.07 -5.56 -5.61
N ASP A 46 19.15 -4.35 -6.18
CA ASP A 46 20.08 -3.31 -5.74
C ASP A 46 19.44 -2.48 -4.63
N LEU A 47 19.87 -2.74 -3.40
CA LEU A 47 19.41 -2.02 -2.21
C LEU A 47 19.88 -0.56 -2.16
N ALA A 48 20.98 -0.20 -2.83
CA ALA A 48 21.47 1.17 -2.85
C ALA A 48 20.60 2.08 -3.73
N GLU A 49 20.03 1.52 -4.80
CA GLU A 49 19.13 2.23 -5.72
C GLU A 49 17.65 2.09 -5.34
N SER A 50 17.29 1.07 -4.55
CA SER A 50 15.93 0.86 -4.06
C SER A 50 15.58 1.84 -2.93
N ARG A 51 14.34 2.36 -2.94
CA ARG A 51 13.91 3.43 -2.02
C ARG A 51 12.50 3.22 -1.52
N VAL A 52 12.25 3.60 -0.27
CA VAL A 52 10.92 3.59 0.35
C VAL A 52 10.56 5.01 0.76
N ALA A 53 9.48 5.55 0.19
CA ALA A 53 9.01 6.91 0.45
C ALA A 53 7.53 7.05 0.10
N ASP A 54 6.79 7.92 0.80
CA ASP A 54 5.43 8.34 0.41
C ASP A 54 4.45 7.21 0.10
N ASN A 55 4.40 6.18 0.97
CA ASN A 55 3.56 4.98 0.75
C ASN A 55 3.89 4.23 -0.56
N CYS A 56 5.09 4.42 -1.07
CA CYS A 56 5.61 3.81 -2.27
C CYS A 56 6.95 3.11 -1.99
N VAL A 57 7.21 2.04 -2.74
CA VAL A 57 8.48 1.32 -2.71
C VAL A 57 8.97 1.20 -4.15
N ALA A 58 10.07 1.88 -4.46
CA ALA A 58 10.78 1.76 -5.72
C ALA A 58 11.89 0.70 -5.58
N LEU A 59 11.78 -0.37 -6.37
CA LEU A 59 12.77 -1.44 -6.41
C LEU A 59 13.53 -1.36 -7.72
N VAL A 60 14.84 -1.55 -7.62
CA VAL A 60 15.73 -1.66 -8.77
C VAL A 60 16.48 -2.99 -8.64
N TRP A 61 16.60 -3.73 -9.73
CA TRP A 61 17.38 -4.96 -9.79
C TRP A 61 18.26 -4.99 -11.03
N ARG A 62 19.24 -5.90 -11.05
CA ARG A 62 20.12 -6.14 -12.21
C ARG A 62 20.24 -7.63 -12.48
N MET A 63 20.55 -7.97 -13.72
CA MET A 63 20.92 -9.33 -14.07
C MET A 63 22.43 -9.51 -13.91
N PRO A 64 22.92 -10.58 -13.26
CA PRO A 64 24.35 -10.87 -13.15
C PRO A 64 25.02 -11.06 -14.51
N ASP A 65 24.31 -11.71 -15.43
CA ASP A 65 24.69 -11.89 -16.82
C ASP A 65 23.82 -11.00 -17.70
N GLU A 66 24.40 -10.43 -18.77
CA GLU A 66 23.68 -9.71 -19.83
C GLU A 66 22.84 -10.69 -20.68
N ASP A 67 21.85 -11.32 -20.04
CA ASP A 67 21.05 -12.37 -20.63
C ASP A 67 19.92 -11.73 -21.44
N ARG A 68 20.21 -11.47 -22.72
CA ARG A 68 19.29 -10.80 -23.68
C ARG A 68 18.01 -11.58 -24.01
N LYS A 69 17.70 -12.65 -23.28
CA LYS A 69 16.58 -13.57 -23.54
C LYS A 69 15.43 -13.43 -22.55
N ILE A 70 15.49 -12.44 -21.67
CA ILE A 70 14.41 -12.17 -20.71
C ILE A 70 13.25 -11.50 -21.46
N ASP A 71 12.04 -12.01 -21.21
CA ASP A 71 10.79 -11.51 -21.78
C ASP A 71 10.10 -10.55 -20.79
N HIS A 72 10.08 -10.93 -19.50
CA HIS A 72 9.53 -10.12 -18.41
C HIS A 72 10.08 -10.59 -17.05
N TYR A 73 9.78 -9.82 -16.01
CA TYR A 73 10.07 -10.12 -14.62
C TYR A 73 8.78 -10.33 -13.84
N VAL A 74 8.90 -11.10 -12.77
CA VAL A 74 7.86 -11.29 -11.77
C VAL A 74 8.42 -10.83 -10.43
N LEU A 75 7.78 -9.82 -9.84
CA LEU A 75 8.07 -9.32 -8.51
C LEU A 75 7.08 -9.91 -7.52
N GLU A 76 7.59 -10.45 -6.43
CA GLU A 76 6.77 -10.86 -5.30
C GLU A 76 7.14 -10.05 -4.06
N TYR A 77 6.11 -9.68 -3.29
CA TYR A 77 6.29 -8.93 -2.05
C TYR A 77 5.32 -9.37 -0.95
N ARG A 78 5.72 -9.18 0.31
CA ARG A 78 4.83 -9.41 1.47
C ARG A 78 5.20 -8.49 2.63
N ARG A 79 4.24 -8.20 3.51
CA ARG A 79 4.45 -7.35 4.70
C ARG A 79 4.77 -8.21 5.91
N THR A 80 5.65 -7.74 6.79
CA THR A 80 6.03 -8.46 8.01
C THR A 80 6.47 -7.50 9.12
N ASN A 81 6.31 -7.92 10.38
CA ASN A 81 6.86 -7.20 11.54
C ASN A 81 8.22 -7.74 11.98
N PHE A 82 8.74 -8.77 11.30
CA PHE A 82 10.01 -9.38 11.62
C PHE A 82 11.10 -8.91 10.68
N GLU A 83 12.23 -8.53 11.27
CA GLU A 83 13.44 -8.24 10.51
C GLU A 83 14.11 -9.54 10.05
N GLY A 84 14.69 -9.51 8.86
CA GLY A 84 15.47 -10.59 8.29
C GLY A 84 14.68 -11.53 7.37
N PRO A 85 15.26 -12.68 7.02
CA PRO A 85 14.74 -13.54 5.97
C PRO A 85 13.30 -14.01 6.24
N PRO A 86 12.53 -14.24 5.17
CA PRO A 86 11.23 -14.88 5.22
C PRO A 86 11.15 -16.06 6.20
N ARG A 87 10.38 -15.94 7.30
CA ARG A 87 10.20 -17.07 8.22
C ARG A 87 9.33 -18.15 7.57
N LEU A 88 9.61 -19.42 7.88
CA LEU A 88 8.89 -20.58 7.35
C LEU A 88 7.39 -20.60 7.73
N LYS A 89 7.04 -19.88 8.81
CA LYS A 89 5.70 -19.84 9.41
C LYS A 89 5.16 -18.41 9.39
N GLU A 90 5.27 -17.73 8.26
CA GLU A 90 4.60 -16.44 8.04
C GLU A 90 3.22 -16.67 7.42
N ASP A 91 2.20 -16.07 8.04
CA ASP A 91 0.79 -16.21 7.69
C ASP A 91 0.40 -15.40 6.44
N GLN A 92 1.25 -14.46 6.03
CA GLN A 92 0.96 -13.59 4.89
C GLN A 92 1.37 -14.20 3.55
N PRO A 93 0.45 -14.27 2.58
CA PRO A 93 0.78 -14.70 1.23
C PRO A 93 1.69 -13.69 0.54
N TRP A 94 2.49 -14.19 -0.40
CA TRP A 94 3.20 -13.34 -1.35
C TRP A 94 2.19 -12.71 -2.32
N MET A 95 2.26 -11.39 -2.44
CA MET A 95 1.59 -10.63 -3.50
C MET A 95 2.46 -10.67 -4.74
N VAL A 96 1.85 -10.88 -5.91
CA VAL A 96 2.57 -11.12 -7.17
C VAL A 96 2.26 -10.02 -8.17
N ILE A 97 3.31 -9.51 -8.82
CA ILE A 97 3.23 -8.59 -9.95
C ILE A 97 4.01 -9.19 -11.12
N GLU A 98 3.31 -9.44 -12.22
CA GLU A 98 3.88 -10.06 -13.41
C GLU A 98 3.95 -9.07 -14.58
N GLY A 99 4.74 -9.42 -15.60
CA GLY A 99 4.80 -8.67 -16.85
C GLY A 99 5.66 -7.41 -16.80
N ILE A 100 6.51 -7.25 -15.78
CA ILE A 100 7.41 -6.11 -15.65
C ILE A 100 8.51 -6.26 -16.71
N ARG A 101 8.67 -5.30 -17.61
CA ARG A 101 9.70 -5.37 -18.68
C ARG A 101 10.96 -4.58 -18.37
N GLN A 102 10.89 -3.71 -17.37
CA GLN A 102 12.00 -2.92 -16.89
C GLN A 102 12.72 -3.66 -15.76
N THR A 103 13.93 -3.21 -15.45
CA THR A 103 14.71 -3.68 -14.30
C THR A 103 14.44 -2.86 -13.03
N GLU A 104 13.32 -2.14 -13.03
CA GLU A 104 12.84 -1.35 -11.91
C GLU A 104 11.31 -1.42 -11.87
N TYR A 105 10.74 -1.27 -10.67
CA TYR A 105 9.31 -1.19 -10.47
C TYR A 105 8.97 -0.40 -9.21
N THR A 106 7.97 0.48 -9.32
CA THR A 106 7.48 1.26 -8.19
C THR A 106 6.11 0.74 -7.76
N LEU A 107 6.05 0.18 -6.55
CA LEU A 107 4.82 -0.14 -5.85
C LEU A 107 4.25 1.15 -5.26
N THR A 108 3.00 1.47 -5.56
CA THR A 108 2.32 2.68 -5.07
C THR A 108 1.10 2.32 -4.23
N GLY A 109 0.67 3.23 -3.34
CA GLY A 109 -0.56 3.07 -2.55
C GLY A 109 -0.44 1.96 -1.50
N LEU A 110 0.76 1.72 -1.00
CA LEU A 110 1.02 0.72 0.03
C LEU A 110 0.53 1.24 1.38
N LYS A 111 0.01 0.32 2.19
CA LYS A 111 -0.24 0.59 3.61
C LYS A 111 1.00 0.17 4.39
N PHE A 112 1.71 1.13 4.98
CA PHE A 112 2.81 0.85 5.90
C PHE A 112 2.26 0.53 7.30
N ASP A 113 1.44 -0.52 7.38
CA ASP A 113 0.85 -1.05 8.62
C ASP A 113 1.75 -2.05 9.34
N MET A 114 2.87 -2.42 8.71
CA MET A 114 3.93 -3.24 9.27
C MET A 114 5.28 -2.53 9.17
N LYS A 115 6.24 -2.96 9.99
CA LYS A 115 7.56 -2.34 10.02
C LYS A 115 8.42 -2.68 8.81
N TYR A 116 8.24 -3.86 8.22
CA TYR A 116 9.07 -4.34 7.12
C TYR A 116 8.25 -4.91 5.96
N MET A 117 8.86 -4.93 4.79
CA MET A 117 8.39 -5.64 3.63
C MET A 117 9.51 -6.50 3.05
N ASN A 118 9.17 -7.74 2.67
CA ASN A 118 10.08 -8.63 1.96
C ASN A 118 9.79 -8.59 0.47
N PHE A 119 10.83 -8.63 -0.34
CA PHE A 119 10.77 -8.58 -1.80
C PHE A 119 11.64 -9.66 -2.41
N ARG A 120 11.17 -10.27 -3.50
CA ARG A 120 11.96 -11.16 -4.35
C ARG A 120 11.54 -11.01 -5.80
N VAL A 121 12.49 -11.10 -6.72
CA VAL A 121 12.23 -10.93 -8.16
C VAL A 121 12.78 -12.14 -8.90
N ARG A 122 12.06 -12.64 -9.91
CA ARG A 122 12.57 -13.63 -10.86
C ARG A 122 12.49 -13.11 -12.28
N ALA A 123 13.40 -13.58 -13.13
CA ALA A 123 13.38 -13.33 -14.56
C ALA A 123 12.64 -14.46 -15.29
N CYS A 124 11.83 -14.11 -16.27
CA CYS A 124 11.08 -15.05 -17.09
C CYS A 124 11.43 -14.86 -18.57
N ASN A 125 11.64 -15.96 -19.28
CA ASN A 125 11.68 -15.96 -20.74
C ASN A 125 10.39 -16.58 -21.30
N LYS A 126 10.26 -16.62 -22.63
CA LYS A 126 9.04 -17.14 -23.30
C LYS A 126 8.77 -18.63 -23.07
N ALA A 127 9.73 -19.37 -22.53
CA ALA A 127 9.63 -20.82 -22.32
C ALA A 127 9.56 -21.19 -20.84
N VAL A 128 10.29 -20.48 -19.96
CA VAL A 128 10.51 -20.86 -18.56
C VAL A 128 10.80 -19.63 -17.69
N ALA A 129 10.37 -19.72 -16.43
CA ALA A 129 10.74 -18.79 -15.37
C ALA A 129 12.01 -19.29 -14.65
N GLY A 130 12.94 -18.38 -14.39
CA GLY A 130 14.13 -18.64 -13.58
C GLY A 130 13.83 -18.69 -12.09
N GLU A 131 14.90 -18.87 -11.32
CA GLU A 131 14.86 -18.82 -9.86
C GLU A 131 14.60 -17.38 -9.37
N PHE A 132 14.06 -17.29 -8.15
CA PHE A 132 13.94 -16.01 -7.46
C PHE A 132 15.30 -15.51 -6.99
N SER A 133 15.44 -14.19 -6.95
CA SER A 133 16.50 -13.51 -6.24
C SER A 133 16.51 -13.90 -4.76
N GLU A 134 17.65 -13.72 -4.11
CA GLU A 134 17.70 -13.69 -2.65
C GLU A 134 16.65 -12.68 -2.14
N PRO A 135 15.82 -13.05 -1.16
CA PRO A 135 14.79 -12.16 -0.65
C PRO A 135 15.44 -11.02 0.12
N VAL A 136 15.00 -9.79 -0.15
CA VAL A 136 15.47 -8.61 0.56
C VAL A 136 14.37 -8.05 1.44
N THR A 137 14.76 -7.52 2.59
CA THR A 137 13.86 -6.87 3.53
C THR A 137 14.11 -5.36 3.49
N LEU A 138 13.07 -4.57 3.23
CA LEU A 138 13.11 -3.11 3.35
C LEU A 138 12.26 -2.69 4.54
N GLU A 139 12.76 -1.72 5.32
CA GLU A 139 11.99 -1.07 6.36
C GLU A 139 11.00 -0.09 5.72
N THR A 140 9.73 -0.20 6.10
CA THR A 140 8.70 0.76 5.73
C THR A 140 8.56 1.77 6.85
N PRO A 141 9.00 3.03 6.66
CA PRO A 141 8.82 4.06 7.66
C PRO A 141 7.32 4.35 7.75
N ALA A 142 6.66 3.68 8.68
CA ALA A 142 5.29 3.98 9.04
C ALA A 142 5.29 5.40 9.60
N PHE A 143 4.89 6.39 8.79
CA PHE A 143 4.47 7.68 9.30
C PHE A 143 3.16 7.46 10.07
N MET A 144 3.28 7.02 11.32
CA MET A 144 2.24 7.23 12.30
C MET A 144 2.24 8.73 12.61
N PHE A 145 1.55 9.51 11.78
CA PHE A 145 1.20 10.85 12.20
C PHE A 145 0.33 10.69 13.45
N ARG A 146 0.74 11.33 14.54
CA ARG A 146 -0.09 11.38 15.75
C ARG A 146 -0.80 12.70 15.73
N LEU A 147 -2.11 12.64 15.92
CA LEU A 147 -2.90 13.85 16.08
C LEU A 147 -2.68 14.39 17.49
N ASP A 148 -2.22 15.63 17.59
CA ASP A 148 -1.94 16.26 18.88
C ASP A 148 -3.22 16.84 19.49
N ALA A 149 -3.83 16.06 20.38
CA ALA A 149 -5.01 16.47 21.13
C ALA A 149 -4.77 17.74 21.99
N SER A 150 -3.53 18.10 22.31
CA SER A 150 -3.25 19.31 23.10
C SER A 150 -3.48 20.61 22.31
N THR A 151 -3.42 20.53 20.98
CA THR A 151 -3.70 21.65 20.06
C THR A 151 -5.11 21.59 19.49
N SER A 152 -5.92 20.59 19.85
CA SER A 152 -7.25 20.42 19.29
C SER A 152 -8.24 21.45 19.83
N HIS A 153 -9.22 21.79 19.01
CA HIS A 153 -10.34 22.60 19.45
C HIS A 153 -11.11 21.85 20.56
N GLN A 154 -11.65 22.57 21.54
CA GLN A 154 -12.36 22.00 22.69
C GLN A 154 -13.58 21.12 22.34
N ASN A 155 -14.12 21.26 21.13
CA ASN A 155 -15.21 20.41 20.61
C ASN A 155 -14.72 19.28 19.69
N LEU A 156 -13.41 19.05 19.63
CA LEU A 156 -12.82 17.94 18.90
C LEU A 156 -12.22 16.96 19.91
N ARG A 157 -12.75 15.74 19.91
CA ARG A 157 -12.10 14.59 20.54
C ARG A 157 -11.14 14.02 19.52
N VAL A 158 -9.86 14.17 19.82
CA VAL A 158 -8.77 13.66 19.01
C VAL A 158 -8.23 12.42 19.72
N ASP A 159 -8.27 11.28 19.03
CA ASP A 159 -7.62 10.03 19.43
C ASP A 159 -6.45 9.75 18.47
N ASP A 160 -5.62 8.75 18.75
CA ASP A 160 -4.34 8.51 18.05
C ASP A 160 -4.43 8.61 16.51
N LEU A 161 -5.51 8.11 15.91
CA LEU A 161 -5.76 8.13 14.46
C LEU A 161 -7.18 8.62 14.08
N SER A 162 -7.94 9.23 14.99
CA SER A 162 -9.31 9.68 14.71
C SER A 162 -9.62 11.06 15.28
N VAL A 163 -10.55 11.76 14.63
CA VAL A 163 -11.09 13.04 15.09
C VAL A 163 -12.61 12.93 15.07
N GLU A 164 -13.22 13.14 16.23
CA GLU A 164 -14.66 13.17 16.39
C GLU A 164 -15.10 14.53 16.94
N TRP A 165 -16.28 14.97 16.52
CA TRP A 165 -16.89 16.17 17.08
C TRP A 165 -17.60 15.85 18.40
N ASP A 166 -17.21 16.53 19.47
CA ASP A 166 -17.90 16.53 20.76
C ASP A 166 -18.64 17.84 20.97
N ALA A 167 -19.96 17.82 20.75
CA ALA A 167 -20.83 18.98 20.94
C ALA A 167 -20.85 19.51 22.39
N MET A 168 -20.36 18.72 23.37
CA MET A 168 -20.31 19.09 24.78
C MET A 168 -18.92 19.51 25.26
N GLY A 169 -17.86 19.29 24.47
CA GLY A 169 -16.47 19.42 24.92
C GLY A 169 -16.11 20.82 25.44
N GLY A 170 -16.60 21.87 24.78
CA GLY A 170 -16.42 23.25 25.24
C GLY A 170 -17.21 23.64 26.49
N LYS A 171 -18.36 23.01 26.74
CA LYS A 171 -19.25 23.38 27.86
C LYS A 171 -18.79 22.80 29.19
N VAL A 172 -18.03 21.70 29.19
CA VAL A 172 -17.61 20.99 30.42
C VAL A 172 -16.50 21.75 31.17
N GLN A 173 -15.61 22.45 30.47
CA GLN A 173 -14.56 23.26 31.11
C GLN A 173 -15.12 24.57 31.70
N ASP A 174 -16.06 25.22 31.03
CA ASP A 174 -16.73 26.43 31.53
C ASP A 174 -17.45 26.18 32.86
N ILE A 175 -18.04 25.00 33.04
CA ILE A 175 -18.72 24.60 34.29
C ILE A 175 -17.70 24.45 35.43
N LYS A 176 -16.54 23.83 35.18
CA LYS A 176 -15.45 23.70 36.17
C LYS A 176 -14.77 25.03 36.50
N ALA A 177 -14.64 25.93 35.53
CA ALA A 177 -14.08 27.27 35.75
C ALA A 177 -15.02 28.13 36.61
N ARG A 178 -16.34 28.11 36.33
CA ARG A 178 -17.34 28.79 37.15
C ARG A 178 -17.45 28.26 38.59
N GLU A 179 -17.23 26.96 38.80
CA GLU A 179 -17.30 26.35 40.13
C GLU A 179 -16.11 26.78 41.01
N LYS A 180 -14.93 26.99 40.41
CA LYS A 180 -13.73 27.51 41.10
C LYS A 180 -13.89 28.97 41.55
N ASP A 181 -14.60 29.79 40.76
CA ASP A 181 -14.89 31.19 41.10
C ASP A 181 -16.13 31.37 42.00
N GLY A 182 -16.87 30.29 42.29
CA GLY A 182 -18.11 30.31 43.07
C GLY A 182 -17.93 30.31 44.60
N LYS A 183 -16.71 30.19 45.13
CA LYS A 183 -16.47 30.09 46.59
C LYS A 183 -16.18 31.46 47.20
N GLY A 184 -17.17 32.35 47.15
CA GLY A 184 -17.09 33.61 47.89
C GLY A 184 -18.11 34.65 47.44
N ARG A 185 -19.34 34.56 47.96
CA ARG A 185 -20.24 35.70 48.23
C ARG A 185 -21.52 35.19 48.90
N THR A 186 -21.41 34.96 50.21
CA THR A 186 -22.56 34.98 51.11
C THR A 186 -22.92 36.43 51.45
N ALA A 187 -24.21 36.64 51.70
CA ALA A 187 -24.85 37.80 52.35
C ALA A 187 -25.10 39.06 51.49
N SER A 188 -26.37 39.22 51.10
CA SER A 188 -27.01 40.51 50.83
C SER A 188 -27.07 41.37 52.10
N PRO A 189 -26.95 42.71 52.01
CA PRO A 189 -27.55 43.62 52.98
C PRO A 189 -28.78 44.33 52.39
N VAL A 190 -29.78 44.46 53.24
CA VAL A 190 -31.09 45.07 53.03
C VAL A 190 -31.01 46.52 53.51
N ASN A 191 -31.28 47.51 52.63
CA ASN A 191 -31.55 48.96 52.85
C ASN A 191 -30.97 49.75 51.66
N SER A 192 -31.62 50.61 50.87
CA SER A 192 -32.54 51.72 51.19
C SER A 192 -33.03 52.39 49.86
N PRO A 193 -33.93 53.40 49.88
CA PRO A 193 -35.04 53.56 48.93
C PRO A 193 -34.92 54.74 47.94
N ALA A 194 -35.54 54.65 46.74
CA ALA A 194 -35.96 55.82 45.95
C ALA A 194 -36.96 55.48 44.82
N ARG A 195 -38.18 56.03 44.95
CA ARG A 195 -39.12 56.59 43.94
C ARG A 195 -39.10 56.07 42.49
N GLY A 196 -40.25 55.53 42.07
CA GLY A 196 -41.25 56.31 41.32
C GLY A 196 -41.18 56.35 39.78
N ILE A 197 -42.33 56.02 39.18
CA ILE A 197 -42.84 56.28 37.80
C ILE A 197 -42.61 55.14 36.77
N PRO A 198 -43.68 54.57 36.18
CA PRO A 198 -43.60 53.66 35.04
C PRO A 198 -43.95 54.37 33.72
N SER A 199 -43.28 54.02 32.60
CA SER A 199 -43.79 54.04 31.21
C SER A 199 -42.66 53.76 30.19
N PRO A 200 -42.94 53.41 28.91
CA PRO A 200 -44.04 52.61 28.36
C PRO A 200 -43.52 51.51 27.39
N LYS A 201 -44.39 50.55 27.05
CA LYS A 201 -44.13 49.56 25.98
C LYS A 201 -43.97 50.26 24.62
N ARG A 202 -42.91 49.91 23.87
CA ARG A 202 -42.80 50.20 22.42
C ARG A 202 -42.43 48.91 21.65
N MET A 203 -43.25 48.64 20.63
CA MET A 203 -43.19 47.53 19.67
C MET A 203 -42.02 47.67 18.65
N PRO A 204 -41.75 46.67 17.78
CA PRO A 204 -40.41 46.24 17.39
C PRO A 204 -39.87 46.85 16.08
N SER A 205 -38.54 46.88 15.98
CA SER A 205 -37.73 47.03 14.74
C SER A 205 -36.28 46.71 15.15
N GLY A 206 -35.43 45.98 14.44
CA GLY A 206 -35.41 45.37 13.12
C GLY A 206 -33.92 45.12 12.80
N ARG A 207 -33.61 43.95 12.22
CA ARG A 207 -32.34 43.59 11.53
C ARG A 207 -31.00 43.72 12.28
N GLY A 208 -30.37 42.56 12.50
CA GLY A 208 -28.93 42.40 12.69
C GLY A 208 -28.57 40.93 12.44
N GLY A 209 -27.63 40.67 11.54
CA GLY A 209 -27.44 39.40 10.82
C GLY A 209 -27.22 38.17 11.70
N ARG A 210 -27.85 37.07 11.29
CA ARG A 210 -27.56 35.72 11.75
C ARG A 210 -26.82 35.03 10.61
N ASP A 211 -25.50 35.20 10.54
CA ASP A 211 -24.68 34.40 9.65
C ASP A 211 -24.71 32.94 10.13
N ARG A 212 -25.52 32.15 9.43
CA ARG A 212 -25.41 30.70 9.43
C ARG A 212 -24.09 30.38 8.74
N PHE A 213 -23.12 29.86 9.50
CA PHE A 213 -22.01 29.14 8.90
C PHE A 213 -22.57 27.86 8.27
N THR A 214 -22.80 27.88 6.96
CA THR A 214 -22.98 26.67 6.16
C THR A 214 -21.59 26.07 5.97
N ALA A 215 -21.37 24.90 6.57
CA ALA A 215 -20.17 24.11 6.35
C ALA A 215 -20.18 23.61 4.90
N GLU A 216 -19.47 24.30 4.02
CA GLU A 216 -19.14 23.78 2.70
C GLU A 216 -17.92 22.88 2.85
N SER A 217 -18.13 21.58 2.64
CA SER A 217 -17.11 20.56 2.60
C SER A 217 -16.19 20.78 1.39
N TYR A 218 -14.94 21.17 1.64
CA TYR A 218 -13.89 21.18 0.62
C TYR A 218 -13.20 19.82 0.59
N THR A 219 -13.25 19.15 -0.57
CA THR A 219 -12.38 18.03 -0.92
C THR A 219 -11.11 18.60 -1.51
N VAL A 220 -9.96 18.41 -0.87
CA VAL A 220 -8.67 18.78 -1.45
C VAL A 220 -8.17 17.57 -2.24
N LEU A 221 -8.12 17.72 -3.56
CA LEU A 221 -7.34 16.85 -4.44
C LEU A 221 -5.90 17.37 -4.45
N GLY A 222 -4.97 16.49 -4.06
CA GLY A 222 -3.53 16.69 -4.14
C GLY A 222 -2.85 15.36 -3.88
#